data_AF-W0AFG9-F1
#
_entry.id   AF-W0AFG9-F1
#
_cell.length_a   1.000
_cell.length_b   1.000
_cell.length_c   1.000
_cell.angle_alpha   90.00
_cell.angle_beta   90.00
_cell.angle_gamma   90.00
#
_symmetry.space_group_name_H-M   'P 1'
#
loop_
_entity.id
_entity.type
_entity.pdbx_description
1 polymer ?
#
loop_
_entity_poly.entity_id
_entity_poly.type
_entity_poly.pdbx_seq_one_letter_code
_entity_poly.pdbx_strand_id
1 'polypeptide(L)'
;MGLVRERFFTPRLRFKSYDEMNAWLIDRCISHARRAIHPELKDRTVWEVFEAADRPALIAYRGPFDRFRALPASVSKTLLVRFDYNKYSVHAKAAGRPVEIHAYTDRIVVRQDGEVVAEHARRFGRDQTIYDPWHYVPVLARKPGALRRVASSGMASISAGTSQAS
;
A
#
# COMPACT_ATOMS: atom_id res chain seq x y z
N MET A 1 24.20 -22.44 3.41
CA MET A 1 23.11 -21.48 3.72
C MET A 1 22.11 -21.54 2.58
N GLY A 2 21.02 -22.29 2.74
CA GLY A 2 19.99 -22.39 1.69
C GLY A 2 19.17 -21.10 1.66
N LEU A 3 19.17 -20.42 0.51
CA LEU A 3 18.48 -19.15 0.31
C LEU A 3 16.99 -19.33 0.62
N VAL A 4 16.35 -18.34 1.26
CA VAL A 4 14.90 -18.32 1.54
C VAL A 4 14.07 -18.72 0.30
N ARG A 5 14.56 -18.33 -0.88
CA ARG A 5 14.01 -18.70 -2.19
C ARG A 5 13.95 -20.21 -2.41
N GLU A 6 15.03 -20.94 -2.16
CA GLU A 6 15.09 -22.39 -2.36
C GLU A 6 14.24 -23.14 -1.34
N ARG A 7 14.18 -22.63 -0.10
CA ARG A 7 13.44 -23.28 1.00
C ARG A 7 11.93 -23.12 0.91
N PHE A 8 11.44 -21.98 0.42
CA PHE A 8 10.00 -21.67 0.48
C PHE A 8 9.36 -21.39 -0.87
N PHE A 9 10.12 -21.01 -1.90
CA PHE A 9 9.55 -20.53 -3.17
C PHE A 9 9.93 -21.40 -4.37
N THR A 10 10.42 -22.61 -4.13
CA THR A 10 10.73 -23.60 -5.16
C THR A 10 9.88 -24.85 -4.93
N PRO A 11 9.04 -25.27 -5.90
CA PRO A 11 8.78 -24.65 -7.21
C PRO A 11 8.01 -23.32 -7.07
N ARG A 12 7.91 -22.56 -8.18
CA ARG A 12 7.27 -21.24 -8.19
C ARG A 12 5.79 -21.34 -7.81
N LEU A 13 5.43 -20.76 -6.67
CA LEU A 13 4.07 -20.74 -6.16
C LEU A 13 3.22 -19.66 -6.85
N ARG A 14 1.92 -19.92 -6.95
CA ARG A 14 0.92 -18.98 -7.48
C ARG A 14 -0.13 -18.72 -6.41
N PHE A 15 -0.44 -17.45 -6.19
CA PHE A 15 -1.44 -17.00 -5.23
C PHE A 15 -2.36 -15.98 -5.92
N LYS A 16 -3.59 -15.84 -5.43
CA LYS A 16 -4.58 -14.89 -5.96
C LYS A 16 -4.37 -13.48 -5.41
N SER A 17 -3.79 -13.35 -4.23
CA SER A 17 -3.48 -12.06 -3.60
C SER A 17 -2.20 -12.10 -2.75
N TYR A 18 -1.70 -10.92 -2.39
CA TYR A 18 -0.58 -10.80 -1.44
C TYR A 18 -0.97 -11.29 -0.04
N ASP A 19 -2.22 -11.10 0.37
CA ASP A 19 -2.69 -11.55 1.68
C ASP A 19 -2.66 -13.09 1.79
N GLU A 20 -3.10 -13.78 0.74
CA GLU A 20 -3.03 -15.24 0.67
C GLU A 20 -1.58 -15.73 0.73
N MET A 21 -0.69 -15.10 -0.02
CA MET A 21 0.75 -15.41 0.00
C MET A 21 1.36 -15.16 1.39
N ASN A 22 1.04 -14.05 2.04
CA ASN A 22 1.57 -13.69 3.35
C ASN A 22 1.11 -14.68 4.43
N ALA A 23 -0.17 -15.05 4.43
CA ALA A 23 -0.71 -16.06 5.36
C ALA A 23 -0.01 -17.41 5.18
N TRP A 24 0.17 -17.84 3.92
CA TRP A 24 0.90 -19.08 3.62
C TRP A 24 2.36 -19.02 4.09
N LEU A 25 3.05 -17.89 3.89
CA LEU A 25 4.44 -17.72 4.31
C LEU A 25 4.62 -17.78 5.82
N ILE A 26 3.71 -17.15 6.56
CA ILE A 26 3.74 -17.18 8.04
C ILE A 26 3.66 -18.62 8.54
N ASP A 27 2.70 -19.40 8.04
CA ASP A 27 2.54 -20.80 8.42
C ASP A 27 3.82 -21.61 8.13
N ARG A 28 4.41 -21.42 6.95
CA ARG A 28 5.64 -22.11 6.57
C ARG A 28 6.84 -21.73 7.41
N CYS A 29 6.99 -20.45 7.75
CA CYS A 29 8.05 -20.00 8.64
C CYS A 29 7.93 -20.62 10.04
N ILE A 30 6.71 -20.63 10.60
CA ILE A 30 6.43 -21.24 11.91
C ILE A 30 6.69 -22.74 11.86
N SER A 31 6.17 -23.44 10.84
CA SER A 31 6.39 -24.88 10.69
C SER A 31 7.88 -25.21 10.52
N HIS A 32 8.66 -24.37 9.84
CA HIS A 32 10.09 -24.57 9.69
C HIS A 32 10.82 -24.36 11.02
N ALA A 33 10.53 -23.25 11.72
CA ALA A 33 11.17 -22.95 13.01
C ALA A 33 10.92 -24.05 14.05
N ARG A 34 9.75 -24.67 14.04
CA ARG A 34 9.40 -25.79 14.93
C ARG A 34 10.17 -27.08 14.66
N ARG A 35 10.71 -27.27 13.44
CA ARG A 35 11.45 -28.48 13.06
C ARG A 35 12.96 -28.25 12.94
N ALA A 36 13.37 -27.00 12.69
CA ALA A 36 14.75 -26.65 12.50
C ALA A 36 15.49 -26.68 13.85
N ILE A 37 16.56 -27.47 13.92
CA ILE A 37 17.50 -27.44 15.05
C ILE A 37 18.19 -26.08 15.08
N HIS A 38 18.33 -25.51 16.27
CA HIS A 38 18.97 -24.22 16.45
C HIS A 38 20.45 -24.29 16.02
N PRO A 39 20.98 -23.26 15.33
CA PRO A 39 22.34 -23.31 14.79
C PRO A 39 23.42 -23.49 15.86
N GLU A 40 23.25 -22.88 17.03
CA GLU A 40 24.20 -22.97 18.15
C GLU A 40 23.78 -24.03 19.19
N LEU A 41 22.57 -23.94 19.73
CA LEU A 41 21.98 -24.92 20.65
C LEU A 41 21.43 -26.17 19.93
N LYS A 42 22.28 -27.19 19.69
CA LYS A 42 21.93 -28.37 18.88
C LYS A 42 20.88 -29.31 19.48
N ASP A 43 20.57 -29.15 20.75
CA ASP A 43 19.59 -29.92 21.53
C ASP A 43 18.17 -29.32 21.48
N ARG A 44 18.02 -28.11 20.92
CA ARG A 44 16.76 -27.37 20.87
C ARG A 44 16.40 -26.97 19.45
N THR A 45 15.12 -26.76 19.23
CA THR A 45 14.61 -26.16 17.99
C THR A 45 14.72 -24.64 18.02
N VAL A 46 14.77 -24.02 16.84
CA VAL A 46 14.72 -22.56 16.70
C VAL A 46 13.48 -21.99 17.39
N TRP A 47 12.34 -22.68 17.30
CA TRP A 47 11.09 -22.27 17.93
C TRP A 47 11.16 -22.28 19.46
N GLU A 48 11.75 -23.31 20.08
CA GLU A 48 11.87 -23.40 21.54
C GLU A 48 12.75 -22.29 22.11
N VAL A 49 13.84 -21.95 21.41
CA VAL A 49 14.73 -20.85 21.82
C VAL A 49 14.01 -19.51 21.67
N PHE A 50 13.30 -19.30 20.56
CA PHE A 50 12.52 -18.09 20.33
C PHE A 50 11.47 -17.86 21.43
N GLU A 51 10.67 -18.88 21.78
CA GLU A 51 9.62 -18.73 22.80
C GLU A 51 10.19 -18.51 24.20
N ALA A 52 11.30 -19.18 24.55
CA ALA A 52 11.85 -19.14 25.90
C ALA A 52 12.74 -17.92 26.19
N ALA A 53 13.54 -17.47 25.22
CA ALA A 53 14.56 -16.45 25.42
C ALA A 53 14.30 -15.18 24.62
N ASP A 54 14.00 -15.30 23.33
CA ASP A 54 13.93 -14.12 22.46
C ASP A 54 12.63 -13.34 22.65
N ARG A 55 11.48 -14.04 22.65
CA ARG A 55 10.14 -13.46 22.78
C ARG A 55 9.98 -12.56 24.00
N PRO A 56 10.41 -12.94 25.23
CA PRO A 56 10.35 -12.04 26.38
C PRO A 56 11.37 -10.89 26.32
N ALA A 57 12.46 -11.03 25.57
CA ALA A 57 13.45 -9.97 25.36
C ALA A 57 13.04 -8.96 24.27
N LEU A 58 11.97 -9.22 23.50
CA LEU A 58 11.48 -8.30 22.49
C LEU A 58 10.95 -7.01 23.13
N ILE A 59 11.29 -5.88 22.50
CA ILE A 59 10.77 -4.57 22.89
C ILE A 59 9.26 -4.55 22.62
N ALA A 60 8.49 -4.06 23.59
CA ALA A 60 7.05 -3.88 23.44
C ALA A 60 6.70 -3.05 22.20
N TYR A 61 5.68 -3.49 21.46
CA TYR A 61 5.21 -2.82 20.27
C TYR A 61 4.82 -1.37 20.57
N ARG A 62 5.52 -0.41 19.96
CA ARG A 62 5.32 1.04 20.21
C ARG A 62 4.34 1.72 19.26
N GLY A 63 3.54 0.93 18.53
CA GLY A 63 2.58 1.44 17.56
C GLY A 63 3.09 1.39 16.11
N PRO A 64 2.27 1.89 15.17
CA PRO A 64 2.58 1.84 13.74
C PRO A 64 3.87 2.60 13.42
N PHE A 65 4.74 1.96 12.64
CA PHE A 65 5.95 2.61 12.15
C PHE A 65 5.58 3.47 10.94
N ASP A 66 5.57 4.79 11.08
CA ASP A 66 5.17 5.74 10.03
C ASP A 66 6.29 5.96 8.99
N ARG A 67 6.68 4.87 8.32
CA ARG A 67 7.71 4.94 7.28
C ARG A 67 7.08 5.13 5.93
N PHE A 68 7.27 6.33 5.38
CA PHE A 68 6.94 6.66 4.00
C PHE A 68 8.19 7.07 3.22
N ARG A 69 8.08 7.02 1.89
CA ARG A 69 9.02 7.68 0.98
C ARG A 69 8.37 8.98 0.49
N ALA A 70 8.97 10.11 0.83
CA ALA A 70 8.56 11.42 0.33
C ALA A 70 9.09 11.65 -1.09
N LEU A 71 8.23 12.13 -1.99
CA LEU A 71 8.56 12.40 -3.39
C LEU A 71 7.84 13.66 -3.87
N PRO A 72 8.53 14.63 -4.48
CA PRO A 72 7.84 15.75 -5.12
C PRO A 72 7.09 15.29 -6.37
N ALA A 73 5.91 15.86 -6.62
CA ALA A 73 5.12 15.61 -7.81
C ALA A 73 4.43 16.89 -8.31
N SER A 74 4.16 16.93 -9.61
CA SER A 74 3.37 18.01 -10.23
C SER A 74 1.93 17.57 -10.45
N VAL A 75 0.98 18.45 -10.14
CA VAL A 75 -0.44 18.23 -10.40
C VAL A 75 -0.77 18.65 -11.82
N SER A 76 -1.35 17.75 -12.61
CA SER A 76 -1.83 18.05 -13.95
C SER A 76 -3.07 18.94 -13.95
N LYS A 77 -3.38 19.58 -15.09
CA LYS A 77 -4.58 20.42 -15.26
C LYS A 77 -5.90 19.69 -15.01
N THR A 78 -5.91 18.36 -15.08
CA THR A 78 -7.08 17.50 -14.81
C THR A 78 -7.09 16.96 -13.37
N LEU A 79 -6.33 17.57 -12.47
CA LEU A 79 -6.23 17.20 -11.05
C LEU A 79 -5.70 15.78 -10.82
N LEU A 80 -4.69 15.37 -11.61
CA LEU A 80 -4.04 14.07 -11.44
C LEU A 80 -2.55 14.24 -11.09
N VAL A 81 -2.06 13.41 -10.17
CA VAL A 81 -0.64 13.16 -9.92
C VAL A 81 -0.23 11.78 -10.42
N ARG A 82 1.04 11.62 -10.81
CA ARG A 82 1.60 10.33 -11.22
C ARG A 82 2.47 9.74 -10.11
N PHE A 83 2.23 8.47 -9.80
CA PHE A 83 3.07 7.69 -8.90
C PHE A 83 3.08 6.22 -9.34
N ASP A 84 4.27 5.63 -9.40
CA ASP A 84 4.48 4.22 -9.72
C ASP A 84 3.72 3.75 -10.98
N TYR A 85 3.86 4.50 -12.09
CA TYR A 85 3.19 4.29 -13.38
C TYR A 85 1.65 4.41 -13.38
N ASN A 86 1.05 4.81 -12.27
CA ASN A 86 -0.38 5.03 -12.14
C ASN A 86 -0.68 6.52 -11.90
N LYS A 87 -1.92 6.92 -12.18
CA LYS A 87 -2.42 8.28 -11.97
C LYS A 87 -3.46 8.28 -10.86
N TYR A 88 -3.38 9.26 -9.97
CA TYR A 88 -4.29 9.41 -8.85
C TYR A 88 -4.87 10.81 -8.85
N SER A 89 -6.19 10.92 -8.68
CA SER A 89 -6.86 12.20 -8.54
C SER A 89 -6.47 12.91 -7.25
N VAL A 90 -6.44 14.23 -7.28
CA VAL A 90 -6.18 15.07 -6.11
C VAL A 90 -7.23 16.16 -5.99
N HIS A 91 -7.44 16.65 -4.78
CA HIS A 91 -8.39 17.72 -4.53
C HIS A 91 -8.06 18.98 -5.34
N ALA A 92 -9.10 19.67 -5.81
CA ALA A 92 -8.98 20.84 -6.68
C ALA A 92 -8.10 21.98 -6.14
N LYS A 93 -8.00 22.11 -4.81
CA LYS A 93 -7.11 23.08 -4.14
C LYS A 93 -5.63 22.86 -4.49
N ALA A 94 -5.24 21.64 -4.84
CA ALA A 94 -3.86 21.30 -5.17
C ALA A 94 -3.42 21.78 -6.56
N ALA A 95 -4.34 22.25 -7.40
CA ALA A 95 -4.05 22.64 -8.78
C ALA A 95 -3.01 23.77 -8.87
N GLY A 96 -2.08 23.64 -9.82
CA GLY A 96 -1.17 24.71 -10.21
C GLY A 96 0.07 24.89 -9.32
N ARG A 97 0.23 24.09 -8.27
CA ARG A 97 1.41 24.10 -7.39
C ARG A 97 1.96 22.69 -7.20
N PRO A 98 3.27 22.51 -6.93
CA PRO A 98 3.83 21.21 -6.63
C PRO A 98 3.22 20.63 -5.34
N VAL A 99 3.27 19.31 -5.22
CA VAL A 99 2.80 18.55 -4.05
C VAL A 99 3.87 17.55 -3.64
N GLU A 100 3.76 17.03 -2.42
CA GLU A 100 4.58 15.95 -1.92
C GLU A 100 3.75 14.67 -1.78
N ILE A 101 4.25 13.57 -2.33
CA ILE A 101 3.65 12.25 -2.19
C ILE A 101 4.39 11.52 -1.08
N HIS A 102 3.66 11.14 -0.03
CA HIS A 102 4.09 10.20 1.00
C HIS A 102 3.64 8.81 0.56
N ALA A 103 4.58 8.05 0.00
CA ALA A 103 4.33 6.69 -0.46
C ALA A 103 4.54 5.70 0.69
N TYR A 104 3.44 5.08 1.11
CA TYR A 104 3.43 3.96 2.05
C TYR A 104 3.43 2.63 1.28
N THR A 105 3.47 1.52 2.02
CA THR A 105 3.41 0.17 1.44
C THR A 105 2.05 -0.08 0.77
N ASP A 106 0.96 0.33 1.43
CA ASP A 106 -0.43 0.03 1.11
C ASP A 106 -1.21 1.23 0.56
N ARG A 107 -0.75 2.46 0.83
CA ARG A 107 -1.41 3.70 0.39
C ARG A 107 -0.43 4.76 -0.10
N ILE A 108 -0.97 5.80 -0.71
CA ILE A 108 -0.28 7.06 -0.97
C ILE A 108 -1.07 8.20 -0.33
N VAL A 109 -0.35 9.14 0.28
CA VAL A 109 -0.92 10.37 0.81
C VAL A 109 -0.27 11.52 0.06
N VAL A 110 -1.08 12.39 -0.55
CA VAL A 110 -0.59 13.56 -1.27
C VAL A 110 -0.81 14.79 -0.40
N ARG A 111 0.24 15.57 -0.19
CA ARG A 111 0.23 16.76 0.65
C ARG A 111 0.61 18.01 -0.12
N GLN A 112 -0.01 19.13 0.24
CA GLN A 112 0.37 20.47 -0.22
C GLN A 112 0.38 21.41 0.98
N ASP A 113 1.49 22.14 1.18
CA ASP A 113 1.65 23.10 2.28
C ASP A 113 1.32 22.51 3.67
N GLY A 114 1.61 21.22 3.87
CA GLY A 114 1.30 20.51 5.11
C GLY A 114 -0.14 19.99 5.22
N GLU A 115 -1.04 20.28 4.29
CA GLU A 115 -2.40 19.73 4.25
C GLU A 115 -2.48 18.47 3.37
N VAL A 116 -3.31 17.49 3.76
CA VAL A 116 -3.61 16.32 2.92
C VAL A 116 -4.61 16.72 1.84
N VAL A 117 -4.23 16.56 0.58
CA VAL A 117 -5.05 16.88 -0.60
C VAL A 117 -5.50 15.64 -1.37
N ALA A 118 -5.00 14.46 -1.03
CA ALA A 118 -5.54 13.18 -1.47
C ALA A 118 -5.00 12.04 -0.60
N GLU A 119 -5.79 10.98 -0.43
CA GLU A 119 -5.34 9.68 0.08
C GLU A 119 -5.92 8.58 -0.82
N HIS A 120 -5.07 7.64 -1.24
CA HIS A 120 -5.49 6.53 -2.10
C HIS A 120 -4.82 5.23 -1.66
N ALA A 121 -5.54 4.11 -1.77
CA ALA A 121 -4.91 2.79 -1.77
C ALA A 121 -3.90 2.69 -2.93
N ARG A 122 -2.70 2.20 -2.65
CA ARG A 122 -1.65 2.04 -3.64
C ARG A 122 -2.06 0.94 -4.62
N ARG A 123 -2.03 1.25 -5.91
CA ARG A 123 -2.26 0.27 -6.98
C ARG A 123 -0.93 -0.15 -7.58
N PHE A 124 -0.75 -1.48 -7.64
CA PHE A 124 0.36 -2.12 -8.34
C PHE A 124 -0.06 -2.46 -9.77
N GLY A 125 0.86 -2.34 -10.71
CA GLY A 125 0.56 -2.41 -12.15
C GLY A 125 0.92 -1.09 -12.84
N ARG A 126 0.45 -0.89 -14.07
CA ARG A 126 0.76 0.30 -14.88
C ARG A 126 -0.50 0.85 -15.54
N ASP A 127 -0.44 2.14 -15.86
CA ASP A 127 -1.41 2.86 -16.69
C ASP A 127 -2.84 2.91 -16.12
N GLN A 128 -3.02 2.66 -14.82
CA GLN A 128 -4.30 2.83 -14.16
C GLN A 128 -4.53 4.29 -13.78
N THR A 129 -5.78 4.74 -13.84
CA THR A 129 -6.18 6.07 -13.35
C THR A 129 -7.26 5.93 -12.29
N ILE A 130 -6.95 6.38 -11.07
CA ILE A 130 -7.79 6.23 -9.89
C ILE A 130 -8.44 7.59 -9.57
N TYR A 131 -9.76 7.61 -9.59
CA TYR A 131 -10.57 8.79 -9.31
C TYR A 131 -11.27 8.66 -7.96
N ASP A 132 -11.21 9.73 -7.18
CA ASP A 132 -12.12 10.00 -6.07
C ASP A 132 -13.06 11.15 -6.51
N PRO A 133 -14.38 10.92 -6.59
CA PRO A 133 -15.35 11.94 -6.96
C PRO A 133 -15.29 13.20 -6.08
N TRP A 134 -14.96 13.07 -4.80
CA TRP A 134 -14.96 14.18 -3.85
C TRP A 134 -13.91 15.25 -4.18
N HIS A 135 -12.82 14.86 -4.84
CA HIS A 135 -11.78 15.78 -5.29
C HIS A 135 -12.28 16.85 -6.28
N TYR A 136 -13.40 16.60 -6.95
CA TYR A 136 -13.94 17.45 -8.01
C TYR A 136 -15.13 18.31 -7.55
N VAL A 137 -15.72 18.03 -6.39
CA VAL A 137 -16.91 18.75 -5.87
C VAL A 137 -16.73 20.27 -5.84
N PRO A 138 -15.59 20.84 -5.37
CA PRO A 138 -15.41 22.30 -5.38
C PRO A 138 -15.40 22.91 -6.79
N VAL A 139 -14.95 22.16 -7.80
CA VAL A 139 -14.94 22.61 -9.20
C VAL A 139 -16.37 22.61 -9.74
N LEU A 140 -17.14 21.57 -9.42
CA LEU A 140 -18.52 21.42 -9.86
C LEU A 140 -19.43 22.49 -9.25
N ALA A 141 -19.22 22.84 -7.97
CA ALA A 141 -19.95 23.90 -7.30
C ALA A 141 -19.75 25.29 -7.96
N ARG A 142 -18.56 25.58 -8.48
CA ARG A 142 -18.27 26.85 -9.17
C ARG A 142 -18.59 26.84 -10.66
N LYS A 143 -18.55 25.67 -11.32
CA LYS A 143 -18.84 25.50 -12.75
C LYS A 143 -19.57 24.17 -13.00
N PRO A 144 -20.91 24.15 -12.94
CA PRO A 144 -21.70 22.92 -13.10
C PRO A 144 -21.42 22.17 -14.41
N GLY A 145 -21.11 22.89 -15.49
CA GLY A 145 -20.76 22.31 -16.79
C GLY A 145 -19.39 21.61 -16.88
N ALA A 146 -18.60 21.56 -15.81
CA ALA A 146 -17.28 20.92 -15.81
C ALA A 146 -17.36 19.37 -15.84
N LEU A 147 -18.49 18.79 -15.43
CA LEU A 147 -18.71 17.34 -15.39
C LEU A 147 -18.54 16.69 -16.78
N ARG A 148 -18.96 17.38 -17.85
CA ARG A 148 -18.87 16.90 -19.25
C ARG A 148 -17.43 16.68 -19.72
N ARG A 149 -16.45 17.43 -19.18
CA ARG A 149 -15.03 17.31 -19.55
C ARG A 149 -14.27 16.24 -18.76
N VAL A 150 -14.69 16.00 -17.51
CA VAL A 150 -14.08 14.95 -16.66
C VAL A 150 -14.57 13.57 -17.10
N ALA A 151 -15.86 13.43 -17.43
CA ALA A 151 -16.43 12.17 -17.91
C ALA A 151 -15.76 11.68 -19.22
N SER A 152 -15.42 12.59 -20.14
CA SER A 152 -14.74 12.25 -21.40
C SER A 152 -13.28 11.78 -21.26
N SER A 153 -12.66 12.00 -20.09
CA SER A 153 -11.26 11.64 -19.85
C SER A 153 -11.07 10.33 -19.05
N GLY A 154 -12.15 9.60 -18.74
CA GLY A 154 -12.04 8.21 -18.25
C GLY A 154 -12.83 7.82 -17.00
N MET A 155 -13.99 8.42 -16.69
CA MET A 155 -14.87 7.97 -15.58
C MET A 155 -15.64 6.65 -15.87
N ALA A 156 -15.09 5.74 -16.69
CA ALA A 156 -15.81 4.52 -17.10
C ALA A 156 -15.69 3.34 -16.12
N SER A 157 -15.07 3.51 -14.95
CA SER A 157 -14.93 2.42 -13.98
C SER A 157 -14.96 2.92 -12.53
N ILE A 158 -16.13 3.39 -12.10
CA ILE A 158 -16.46 3.51 -10.68
C ILE A 158 -16.92 2.11 -10.23
N SER A 159 -16.02 1.33 -9.62
CA SER A 159 -16.46 0.17 -8.84
C SER A 159 -16.92 0.68 -7.47
N ALA A 160 -18.23 0.76 -7.28
CA ALA A 160 -18.82 0.98 -5.98
C ALA A 160 -18.55 -0.27 -5.12
N GLY A 161 -17.48 -0.23 -4.33
CA GLY A 161 -17.27 -1.16 -3.23
C GLY A 161 -18.13 -0.71 -2.07
N THR A 162 -19.37 -1.20 -2.02
CA THR A 162 -20.28 -0.98 -0.90
C THR A 162 -19.70 -1.65 0.34
N SER A 163 -19.31 -0.83 1.31
CA SER A 163 -19.14 -1.24 2.71
C SER A 163 -20.51 -1.66 3.24
N GLN A 164 -20.66 -2.94 3.60
CA GLN A 164 -21.67 -3.34 4.58
C GLN A 164 -20.93 -3.76 5.85
N ALA A 165 -21.04 -2.90 6.85
CA ALA A 165 -20.92 -3.27 8.24
C ALA A 165 -22.22 -3.98 8.66
N SER A 166 -22.07 -5.15 9.28
CA SER A 166 -23.00 -5.74 10.24
C SER A 166 -22.20 -6.66 11.15
#